data_AF-A0A6J1VZR9-F1
#
_entry.id   AF-A0A6J1VZR9-F1
#
_cell.length_a   1.000
_cell.length_b   1.000
_cell.length_c   1.000
_cell.angle_alpha   90.00
_cell.angle_beta   90.00
_cell.angle_gamma   90.00
#
_symmetry.space_group_name_H-M   'P 1'
#
loop_
_entity.id
_entity.type
_entity.pdbx_description
1 polymer ?
#
loop_
_entity_poly.entity_id
_entity_poly.type
_entity_poly.pdbx_seq_one_letter_code
_entity_poly.pdbx_strand_id
1 'polypeptide(L)'
;FSPFQKIFCGHEYTTQNLKFALKVEPENEFVKEKLIWAKLREDEDLPTVPSTLAEEFLYNPFLRILEEPVQKFTGKSAPLEAFAALCKAKDSFRKPKERLNPQAMLEFQWGLFDPLLQK
;
A
#
# COMPACT_ATOMS: atom_id res chain seq x y z
N PHE A 1 7.49 1.79 -24.74
CA PHE A 1 7.21 3.09 -24.11
C PHE A 1 8.53 3.74 -23.70
N SER A 2 8.59 5.08 -23.63
CA SER A 2 9.80 5.78 -23.17
C SER A 2 9.98 5.54 -21.65
N PRO A 3 11.18 5.15 -21.17
CA PRO A 3 11.43 4.99 -19.74
C PRO A 3 11.26 6.31 -18.95
N PHE A 4 11.44 7.45 -19.63
CA PHE A 4 11.31 8.79 -19.04
C PHE A 4 9.87 9.34 -19.12
N GLN A 5 8.90 8.54 -19.56
CA GLN A 5 7.51 8.94 -19.59
C GLN A 5 7.05 9.30 -18.18
N LYS A 6 6.58 10.55 -18.01
CA LYS A 6 6.00 11.00 -16.75
C LYS A 6 4.62 10.37 -16.54
N ILE A 7 4.34 9.96 -15.32
CA ILE A 7 3.09 9.34 -14.88
C ILE A 7 2.41 10.29 -13.90
N PHE A 8 1.18 10.68 -14.23
CA PHE A 8 0.30 11.49 -13.40
C PHE A 8 -0.91 10.63 -13.03
N CYS A 9 -0.94 10.15 -11.79
CA CYS A 9 -2.06 9.35 -11.28
C CYS A 9 -3.21 10.25 -10.83
N GLY A 10 -4.42 9.70 -10.77
CA GLY A 10 -5.61 10.48 -10.41
C GLY A 10 -5.83 10.67 -8.90
N HIS A 11 -5.02 10.02 -8.05
CA HIS A 11 -5.23 9.99 -6.60
C HIS A 11 -3.89 9.95 -5.85
N GLU A 12 -3.82 10.67 -4.74
CA GLU A 12 -2.65 10.73 -3.86
C GLU A 12 -2.63 9.52 -2.90
N TYR A 13 -2.19 8.38 -3.41
CA TYR A 13 -2.09 7.11 -2.65
C TYR A 13 -0.66 6.60 -2.49
N THR A 14 0.34 7.42 -2.79
CA THR A 14 1.74 6.98 -2.92
C THR A 14 2.29 6.38 -1.62
N THR A 15 2.15 7.04 -0.47
CA THR A 15 2.59 6.49 0.82
C THR A 15 1.93 5.15 1.14
N GLN A 16 0.62 5.02 0.92
CA GLN A 16 -0.10 3.76 1.20
C GLN A 16 0.29 2.64 0.23
N ASN A 17 0.47 2.97 -1.05
CA ASN A 17 0.93 2.03 -2.08
C ASN A 17 2.35 1.54 -1.77
N LEU A 18 3.25 2.43 -1.34
CA LEU A 18 4.62 2.09 -0.98
C LEU A 18 4.71 1.29 0.33
N LYS A 19 3.85 1.55 1.32
CA LYS A 19 3.70 0.68 2.51
C LYS A 19 3.29 -0.74 2.11
N PHE A 20 2.39 -0.88 1.15
CA PHE A 20 2.03 -2.18 0.60
C PHE A 20 3.18 -2.81 -0.19
N ALA A 21 3.88 -2.04 -1.03
CA ALA A 21 5.06 -2.53 -1.75
C ALA A 21 6.14 -3.05 -0.78
N LEU A 22 6.36 -2.37 0.36
CA LEU A 22 7.32 -2.80 1.37
C LEU A 22 6.91 -4.10 2.06
N LYS A 23 5.60 -4.36 2.18
CA LYS A 23 5.07 -5.64 2.65
C LYS A 23 5.34 -6.77 1.66
N VAL A 24 5.29 -6.48 0.35
CA VAL A 24 5.50 -7.45 -0.74
C VAL A 24 7.00 -7.75 -0.91
N GLU A 25 7.84 -6.71 -0.94
CA GLU A 25 9.28 -6.81 -1.15
C GLU A 25 10.04 -6.09 0.00
N PRO A 26 10.19 -6.71 1.19
CA PRO A 26 10.79 -6.06 2.36
C PRO A 26 12.26 -5.66 2.17
N GLU A 27 12.97 -6.32 1.26
CA GLU A 27 14.39 -6.08 0.96
C GLU A 27 14.60 -5.17 -0.26
N ASN A 28 13.54 -4.64 -0.87
CA ASN A 28 13.66 -3.73 -2.01
C ASN A 28 14.01 -2.31 -1.52
N GLU A 29 15.28 -1.93 -1.66
CA GLU A 29 15.77 -0.61 -1.24
C GLU A 29 15.09 0.55 -1.98
N PHE A 30 14.73 0.39 -3.26
CA PHE A 30 14.01 1.41 -4.00
C PHE A 30 12.63 1.71 -3.39
N VAL A 31 11.95 0.69 -2.84
CA VAL A 31 10.69 0.89 -2.12
C VAL A 31 10.93 1.67 -0.82
N LYS A 32 11.97 1.33 -0.07
CA LYS A 32 12.32 2.01 1.19
C LYS A 32 12.65 3.48 0.97
N GLU A 33 13.53 3.77 0.00
CA GLU A 33 13.92 5.13 -0.37
C GLU A 33 12.73 5.95 -0.86
N LYS A 34 11.92 5.40 -1.78
CA LYS A 34 10.74 6.10 -2.30
C LYS A 34 9.70 6.34 -1.21
N LEU A 35 9.56 5.44 -0.24
CA LEU A 35 8.66 5.61 0.90
C LEU A 35 9.13 6.73 1.84
N ILE A 36 10.44 6.85 2.10
CA ILE A 36 10.98 7.95 2.88
C ILE A 36 10.71 9.28 2.16
N TRP A 37 11.02 9.35 0.87
CA TRP A 37 10.73 10.53 0.05
C TRP A 37 9.24 10.90 0.04
N ALA A 38 8.35 9.92 -0.10
CA ALA A 38 6.91 10.17 -0.13
C ALA A 38 6.38 10.70 1.20
N LYS A 39 6.88 10.17 2.33
CA LYS A 39 6.51 10.65 3.67
C LYS A 39 6.96 12.10 3.89
N LEU A 40 8.19 12.44 3.51
CA LEU A 40 8.68 13.82 3.63
C LEU A 40 7.81 14.81 2.85
N ARG A 41 7.35 14.41 1.65
CA ARG A 41 6.44 15.25 0.86
C ARG A 41 5.05 15.35 1.46
N GLU A 42 4.52 14.26 2.00
CA GLU A 42 3.25 14.23 2.72
C GLU A 42 3.30 15.14 3.95
N ASP A 43 4.41 15.13 4.72
CA ASP A 43 4.62 15.99 5.88
C ASP A 43 4.74 17.49 5.50
N GLU A 44 5.15 17.78 4.26
CA GLU A 44 5.25 19.14 3.68
C GLU A 44 4.02 19.56 2.86
N ASP A 45 2.94 18.76 2.86
CA ASP A 45 1.74 18.96 2.01
C ASP A 45 2.05 19.09 0.50
N LEU A 46 3.10 18.42 0.04
CA LEU A 46 3.53 18.41 -1.36
C LEU A 46 3.02 17.18 -2.12
N PRO A 47 2.58 17.32 -3.39
CA PRO A 47 2.08 16.19 -4.18
C PRO A 47 3.22 15.23 -4.54
N THR A 48 2.93 13.94 -4.66
CA THR A 48 3.97 12.93 -5.03
C THR A 48 4.03 12.63 -6.52
N VAL A 49 3.25 13.34 -7.33
CA VAL A 49 3.30 13.28 -8.79
C VAL A 49 4.20 14.38 -9.39
N PRO A 50 4.78 14.15 -10.58
CA PRO A 50 4.79 12.89 -11.33
C PRO A 50 5.89 11.93 -10.86
N SER A 51 5.67 10.63 -11.10
CA SER A 51 6.76 9.65 -11.22
C SER A 51 7.15 9.45 -12.68
N THR A 52 8.17 8.63 -12.95
CA THR A 52 8.50 8.13 -14.29
C THR A 52 8.18 6.65 -14.44
N LEU A 53 7.95 6.19 -15.67
CA LEU A 53 7.72 4.77 -15.94
C LEU A 53 8.90 3.90 -15.50
N ALA A 54 10.14 4.36 -15.68
CA ALA A 54 11.32 3.67 -15.20
C ALA A 54 11.33 3.50 -13.67
N GLU A 55 10.97 4.55 -12.93
CA GLU A 55 10.84 4.48 -11.46
C GLU A 55 9.79 3.47 -11.03
N GLU A 56 8.61 3.44 -11.67
CA GLU A 56 7.55 2.51 -11.29
C GLU A 56 7.99 1.04 -11.42
N PHE A 57 8.82 0.69 -12.41
CA PHE A 57 9.37 -0.67 -12.53
C PHE A 57 10.33 -1.06 -11.38
N LEU A 58 10.82 -0.11 -10.59
CA LEU A 58 11.71 -0.37 -9.46
C LEU A 58 10.96 -0.71 -8.16
N TYR A 59 9.80 -0.10 -7.93
CA TYR A 59 9.08 -0.23 -6.64
C TYR A 59 7.61 -0.63 -6.74
N ASN A 60 6.97 -0.59 -7.92
CA ASN A 60 5.55 -0.92 -8.05
C ASN A 60 5.36 -2.44 -8.20
N PRO A 61 4.80 -3.13 -7.19
CA PRO A 61 4.70 -4.60 -7.22
C PRO A 61 3.82 -5.11 -8.37
N PHE A 62 2.88 -4.28 -8.88
CA PHE A 62 2.01 -4.65 -10.00
C PHE A 62 2.72 -4.63 -11.36
N LEU A 63 3.82 -3.89 -11.48
CA LEU A 63 4.68 -3.89 -12.68
C LEU A 63 5.85 -4.88 -12.56
N ARG A 64 6.04 -5.44 -11.37
CA ARG A 64 7.15 -6.35 -11.01
C ARG A 64 6.68 -7.80 -10.81
N ILE A 65 5.53 -8.18 -11.35
CA ILE A 65 4.94 -9.52 -11.17
C ILE A 65 5.80 -10.69 -11.66
N LEU A 66 6.81 -10.41 -12.50
CA LEU A 66 7.76 -11.41 -13.00
C LEU A 66 9.00 -11.55 -12.11
N GLU A 67 9.20 -10.64 -11.17
CA GLU A 67 10.35 -10.63 -10.27
C GLU A 67 10.20 -11.70 -9.19
N GLU A 68 11.29 -12.41 -8.89
CA GLU A 68 11.32 -13.50 -7.90
C GLU A 68 10.74 -13.08 -6.53
N PRO A 69 11.05 -11.89 -5.97
CA PRO A 69 10.49 -11.47 -4.69
C PRO A 69 8.95 -11.41 -4.69
N VAL A 70 8.35 -10.93 -5.79
CA VAL A 70 6.89 -10.81 -5.93
C VAL A 70 6.25 -12.20 -6.11
N GLN A 71 6.88 -13.07 -6.89
CA GLN A 71 6.43 -14.47 -7.03
C GLN A 71 6.52 -15.23 -5.71
N LYS A 72 7.57 -15.01 -4.92
CA LYS A 72 7.75 -15.60 -3.59
C LYS A 72 6.70 -15.09 -2.60
N PHE A 73 6.38 -13.79 -2.62
CA PHE A 73 5.32 -13.23 -1.78
C PHE A 73 3.94 -13.81 -2.13
N THR A 74 3.64 -13.95 -3.42
CA THR A 74 2.34 -14.46 -3.88
C THR A 74 2.22 -15.98 -3.86
N GLY A 75 3.35 -16.70 -3.87
CA GLY A 75 3.41 -18.14 -4.09
C GLY A 75 3.02 -18.57 -5.50
N LYS A 76 3.06 -17.64 -6.48
CA LYS A 76 2.58 -17.82 -7.85
C LYS A 76 3.66 -17.43 -8.86
N SER A 77 3.91 -18.30 -9.84
CA SER A 77 4.84 -18.02 -10.95
C SER A 77 4.11 -17.58 -12.23
N ALA A 78 2.85 -17.97 -12.41
CA ALA A 78 2.04 -17.52 -13.53
C ALA A 78 1.66 -16.03 -13.36
N PRO A 79 1.95 -15.15 -14.33
CA PRO A 79 1.81 -13.70 -14.16
C PRO A 79 0.40 -13.25 -13.78
N LEU A 80 -0.63 -13.85 -14.41
CA LEU A 80 -2.02 -13.53 -14.13
C LEU A 80 -2.44 -13.95 -12.72
N GLU A 81 -1.96 -15.11 -12.24
CA GLU A 81 -2.24 -15.57 -10.89
C GLU A 81 -1.52 -14.72 -9.84
N ALA A 82 -0.26 -14.34 -10.09
CA ALA A 82 0.50 -13.44 -9.22
C ALA A 82 -0.19 -12.07 -9.11
N PHE A 83 -0.64 -11.51 -10.24
CA PHE A 83 -1.38 -10.26 -10.27
C PHE A 83 -2.69 -10.35 -9.46
N ALA A 84 -3.50 -11.40 -9.67
CA ALA A 84 -4.73 -11.62 -8.93
C ALA A 84 -4.48 -11.77 -7.42
N ALA A 85 -3.41 -12.47 -7.03
CA ALA A 85 -3.01 -12.61 -5.64
C ALA A 85 -2.60 -11.27 -5.00
N LEU A 86 -1.85 -10.41 -5.73
CA LEU A 86 -1.50 -9.07 -5.27
C LEU A 86 -2.74 -8.18 -5.08
N CYS A 87 -3.69 -8.21 -6.01
CA CYS A 87 -4.95 -7.48 -5.86
C CYS A 87 -5.67 -7.88 -4.57
N LYS A 88 -5.87 -9.19 -4.35
CA LYS A 88 -6.52 -9.70 -3.13
C LYS A 88 -5.76 -9.30 -1.85
N ALA A 89 -4.44 -9.35 -1.88
CA ALA A 89 -3.59 -8.95 -0.76
C ALA A 89 -3.72 -7.44 -0.47
N LYS A 90 -3.71 -6.59 -1.50
CA LYS A 90 -3.87 -5.14 -1.37
C LYS A 90 -5.25 -4.74 -0.84
N ASP A 91 -6.30 -5.40 -1.31
CA ASP A 91 -7.67 -5.16 -0.83
C ASP A 91 -7.82 -5.51 0.66
N SER A 92 -7.14 -6.57 1.10
CA SER A 92 -7.10 -6.95 2.52
C SER A 92 -6.25 -6.00 3.35
N PHE A 93 -5.19 -5.40 2.77
CA PHE A 93 -4.31 -4.43 3.42
C PHE A 93 -4.99 -3.08 3.68
N ARG A 94 -5.93 -2.68 2.81
CA ARG A 94 -6.65 -1.40 2.91
C ARG A 94 -7.62 -1.30 4.08
N LYS A 95 -8.02 -2.41 4.70
CA LYS A 95 -8.92 -2.38 5.86
C LYS A 95 -8.12 -2.01 7.11
N PRO A 96 -8.31 -0.82 7.71
CA PRO A 96 -7.80 -0.59 9.05
C PRO A 96 -8.47 -1.63 9.96
N LYS A 97 -7.71 -2.25 10.87
CA LYS A 97 -8.34 -2.66 12.12
C LYS A 97 -8.73 -1.34 12.78
N GLU A 98 -10.03 -1.04 12.81
CA GLU A 98 -10.56 0.02 13.65
C GLU A 98 -10.00 -0.22 15.06
N ARG A 99 -9.03 0.59 15.47
CA ARG A 99 -8.64 0.60 16.87
C ARG A 99 -9.74 1.39 17.54
N LEU A 100 -10.64 0.70 18.24
CA LEU A 100 -11.55 1.36 19.17
C LEU A 100 -10.71 2.32 20.01
N ASN A 101 -11.14 3.58 20.09
CA ASN A 101 -10.56 4.57 20.99
C ASN A 101 -10.41 3.92 22.38
N PRO A 102 -9.27 4.05 23.10
CA PRO A 102 -9.13 3.54 24.47
C PRO A 102 -10.31 3.91 25.39
N GLN A 103 -10.87 5.11 25.20
CA GLN A 103 -12.09 5.56 25.87
C GLN A 103 -13.29 4.67 25.53
N ALA A 104 -13.51 4.36 24.26
CA ALA A 104 -14.59 3.48 23.79
C ALA A 104 -14.39 2.01 24.23
N MET A 105 -13.14 1.55 24.36
CA MET A 105 -12.83 0.23 24.94
C MET A 105 -13.18 0.17 26.43
N LEU A 106 -12.86 1.23 27.18
CA LEU A 106 -13.25 1.37 28.58
C LEU A 106 -14.78 1.43 28.70
N GLU A 107 -15.46 2.27 27.92
CA GLU A 107 -16.92 2.37 27.94
C GLU A 107 -17.60 1.02 27.63
N PHE A 108 -17.05 0.23 26.71
CA PHE A 108 -17.52 -1.13 26.44
C PHE A 108 -17.27 -2.09 27.61
N GLN A 109 -16.09 -2.04 28.24
CA GLN A 109 -15.74 -2.87 29.40
C GLN A 109 -16.57 -2.54 30.65
N TRP A 110 -17.02 -1.28 30.79
CA TRP A 110 -17.86 -0.80 31.87
C TRP A 110 -19.37 -0.84 31.55
N GLY A 111 -19.75 -1.39 30.38
CA GLY A 111 -21.16 -1.58 30.00
C GLY A 111 -21.93 -0.29 29.71
N LEU A 112 -21.23 0.79 29.36
CA LEU A 112 -21.83 2.11 29.10
C LEU A 112 -22.37 2.25 27.66
N PHE A 113 -22.11 1.27 26.78
CA PHE A 113 -22.62 1.22 25.40
C PHE A 113 -23.05 -0.21 25.02
N ASP A 114 -24.33 -0.38 24.66
CA ASP A 114 -24.84 -1.57 23.96
C ASP A 114 -25.13 -1.19 22.49
N PRO A 115 -24.42 -1.76 21.51
CA PRO A 115 -24.61 -1.42 20.10
C PRO A 115 -25.96 -1.89 19.52
N LEU A 116 -26.80 -2.63 20.27
CA LEU A 116 -28.13 -3.05 19.81
C LEU A 116 -29.23 -1.98 19.97
N LEU A 117 -28.88 -0.76 20.39
CA LEU A 117 -29.83 0.35 20.55
C LEU A 117 -29.46 1.60 19.75
N GLN A 118 -29.12 1.45 18.47
CA GLN A 118 -29.32 2.53 17.49
C GLN A 118 -29.94 1.94 16.22
N LYS A 119 -31.27 2.10 16.09
CA LYS A 119 -32.01 2.03 14.82
C LYS A 119 -31.96 3.40 14.15
#